data_AF-A0A1Y5FCB1-F1
#
_entry.id   AF-A0A1Y5FCB1-F1
#
_cell.length_a   1.000
_cell.length_b   1.000
_cell.length_c   1.000
_cell.angle_alpha   90.00
_cell.angle_beta   90.00
_cell.angle_gamma   90.00
#
_symmetry.space_group_name_H-M   'P 1'
#
loop_
_entity.id
_entity.type
_entity.pdbx_description
1 polymer ?
#
loop_
_entity_poly.entity_id
_entity_poly.type
_entity_poly.pdbx_seq_one_letter_code
_entity_poly.pdbx_strand_id
1 'polypeptide(L)'
;MKSSILVLLLSLVFVSCETIDGSLETFSDINLKGKRGKVTTLNEGVYSAKIKLKSKRKMKLVIGDDSFIFAIPRGTKFPTENGEIKLSSADVKQAYDVFGSIKTDVEHGSVRRDRESCSWDEPYTVCERNSDGEVTCRTEYRTRYGWKEVRYHIDIIDKRLSVELLAPGSDSIEGKFYGQERYAHKVYNYEGRCY
;
A
#
# COMPACT_ATOMS: atom_id res chain seq x y z
N MET A 1 -29.64 26.42 -8.70
CA MET A 1 -29.34 25.51 -7.57
C MET A 1 -28.02 24.82 -7.89
N LYS A 2 -27.09 24.86 -6.94
CA LYS A 2 -25.67 24.51 -7.10
C LYS A 2 -25.54 23.01 -7.37
N SER A 3 -25.02 22.64 -8.54
CA SER A 3 -24.76 21.24 -8.86
C SER A 3 -23.47 20.82 -8.15
N SER A 4 -23.63 19.99 -7.14
CA SER A 4 -22.55 19.46 -6.31
C SER A 4 -21.57 18.64 -7.15
N ILE A 5 -20.30 18.91 -6.88
CA ILE A 5 -19.10 18.27 -7.40
C ILE A 5 -19.15 16.76 -7.09
N LEU A 6 -19.22 15.93 -8.15
CA LEU A 6 -19.07 14.48 -8.08
C LEU A 6 -17.57 14.14 -8.17
N VAL A 7 -16.80 14.44 -7.11
CA VAL A 7 -15.45 13.89 -6.92
C VAL A 7 -15.63 12.56 -6.19
N LEU A 8 -15.87 11.51 -6.96
CA LEU A 8 -16.03 10.16 -6.44
C LEU A 8 -14.86 9.30 -6.92
N LEU A 9 -14.10 8.81 -5.93
CA LEU A 9 -13.29 7.59 -5.99
C LEU A 9 -12.00 7.60 -6.84
N LEU A 10 -11.03 8.44 -6.46
CA LEU A 10 -9.60 8.21 -6.76
C LEU A 10 -8.83 7.74 -5.50
N SER A 11 -9.42 6.87 -4.69
CA SER A 11 -8.88 6.45 -3.38
C SER A 11 -8.62 4.95 -3.22
N LEU A 12 -8.65 4.16 -4.31
CA LEU A 12 -8.48 2.70 -4.26
C LEU A 12 -7.05 2.18 -4.49
N VAL A 13 -6.01 3.04 -4.50
CA VAL A 13 -4.62 2.59 -4.75
C VAL A 13 -3.87 2.11 -3.49
N PHE A 14 -4.52 2.01 -2.31
CA PHE A 14 -3.87 1.50 -1.09
C PHE A 14 -4.01 -0.01 -0.86
N VAL A 15 -4.09 -0.81 -1.92
CA VAL A 15 -3.98 -2.29 -1.80
C VAL A 15 -2.67 -2.79 -2.41
N SER A 16 -1.59 -2.03 -2.30
CA SER A 16 -0.26 -2.65 -2.28
C SER A 16 -0.10 -3.24 -0.88
N CYS A 17 0.13 -4.54 -0.85
CA CYS A 17 0.38 -5.29 0.37
C CYS A 17 1.50 -4.57 1.12
N GLU A 18 1.23 -4.05 2.32
CA GLU A 18 2.15 -3.29 3.17
C GLU A 18 3.31 -4.17 3.70
N THR A 19 3.97 -4.96 2.84
CA THR A 19 5.07 -5.88 3.15
C THR A 19 6.07 -5.83 2.01
N ILE A 20 7.30 -5.47 2.33
CA ILE A 20 8.44 -5.55 1.42
C ILE A 20 9.36 -6.66 1.92
N ASP A 21 9.55 -7.67 1.08
CA ASP A 21 10.50 -8.75 1.28
C ASP A 21 11.92 -8.28 0.94
N GLY A 22 12.91 -8.82 1.65
CA GLY A 22 14.29 -8.43 1.45
C GLY A 22 15.28 -9.19 2.34
N SER A 23 16.43 -8.58 2.55
CA SER A 23 17.48 -9.09 3.43
C SER A 23 17.89 -8.01 4.42
N LEU A 24 18.12 -8.41 5.66
CA LEU A 24 18.83 -7.59 6.66
C LEU A 24 20.26 -8.11 6.79
N GLU A 25 21.22 -7.25 6.52
CA GLU A 25 22.63 -7.46 6.85
C GLU A 25 22.94 -6.74 8.17
N THR A 26 23.59 -7.42 9.10
CA THR A 26 24.07 -6.87 10.37
C THR A 26 25.59 -6.84 10.32
N PHE A 27 26.18 -5.67 10.61
CA PHE A 27 27.64 -5.47 10.58
C PHE A 27 28.28 -5.67 11.95
N SER A 28 27.45 -5.84 12.98
CA SER A 28 27.82 -6.10 14.36
C SER A 28 26.68 -6.85 15.04
N ASP A 29 26.91 -7.31 16.27
CA ASP A 29 25.84 -7.88 17.08
C ASP A 29 24.83 -6.78 17.46
N ILE A 30 23.59 -6.90 16.97
CA ILE A 30 22.52 -5.93 17.25
C ILE A 30 21.45 -6.47 18.19
N ASN A 31 20.99 -5.62 19.12
CA ASN A 31 19.99 -5.97 20.12
C ASN A 31 18.64 -5.34 19.80
N LEU A 32 17.70 -6.13 19.29
CA LEU A 32 16.37 -5.66 18.93
C LEU A 32 15.31 -6.04 19.96
N LYS A 33 14.43 -5.09 20.28
CA LYS A 33 13.32 -5.31 21.20
C LYS A 33 12.12 -5.92 20.47
N GLY A 34 11.85 -7.17 20.76
CA GLY A 34 10.72 -7.94 20.24
C GLY A 34 9.42 -7.75 21.05
N LYS A 35 8.49 -8.70 20.85
CA LYS A 35 7.20 -8.72 21.58
C LYS A 35 7.43 -8.78 23.09
N ARG A 36 6.59 -8.06 23.85
CA ARG A 36 6.65 -7.99 25.33
C ARG A 36 7.97 -7.47 25.89
N GLY A 37 8.80 -6.83 25.06
CA GLY A 37 10.07 -6.26 25.48
C GLY A 37 11.22 -7.26 25.61
N LYS A 38 11.02 -8.52 25.17
CA LYS A 38 12.13 -9.48 25.03
C LYS A 38 13.17 -8.89 24.08
N VAL A 39 14.42 -8.82 24.51
CA VAL A 39 15.55 -8.43 23.66
C VAL A 39 16.07 -9.69 22.98
N THR A 40 16.24 -9.63 21.66
CA THR A 40 16.89 -10.67 20.87
C THR A 40 18.16 -10.07 20.28
N THR A 41 19.27 -10.77 20.47
CA THR A 41 20.54 -10.44 19.82
C THR A 41 20.59 -11.13 18.46
N LEU A 42 20.81 -10.34 17.41
CA LEU A 42 21.13 -10.83 16.08
C LEU A 42 22.64 -10.68 15.92
N ASN A 43 23.32 -11.77 15.63
CA ASN A 43 24.76 -11.72 15.42
C ASN A 43 25.08 -11.04 14.09
N GLU A 44 26.33 -10.68 13.86
CA GLU A 44 26.82 -10.28 12.54
C GLU A 44 26.47 -11.33 11.46
N GLY A 45 25.92 -10.89 10.33
CA GLY A 45 25.53 -11.77 9.23
C GLY A 45 24.37 -11.27 8.38
N VAL A 46 23.88 -12.14 7.48
CA VAL A 46 22.78 -11.81 6.56
C VAL A 46 21.56 -12.68 6.86
N TYR A 47 20.40 -12.04 6.97
CA TYR A 47 19.13 -12.66 7.31
C TYR A 47 18.08 -12.38 6.25
N SER A 48 17.29 -13.38 5.87
CA SER A 48 16.05 -13.13 5.14
C SER A 48 15.07 -12.40 6.05
N ALA A 49 14.56 -11.26 5.59
CA ALA A 49 13.77 -10.36 6.39
C ALA A 49 12.60 -9.76 5.62
N LYS A 50 11.59 -9.29 6.34
CA LYS A 50 10.44 -8.59 5.75
C LYS A 50 10.13 -7.35 6.58
N ILE A 51 9.96 -6.22 5.92
CA ILE A 51 9.42 -5.01 6.56
C ILE A 51 7.94 -4.92 6.25
N LYS A 52 7.12 -4.79 7.30
CA LYS A 52 5.68 -4.60 7.20
C LYS A 52 5.26 -3.28 7.79
N LEU A 53 4.56 -2.44 7.03
CA LEU A 53 3.80 -1.37 7.66
C LEU A 53 2.58 -2.03 8.33
N LYS A 54 2.35 -1.74 9.61
CA LYS A 54 1.20 -2.27 10.36
C LYS A 54 0.10 -1.23 10.50
N SER A 55 0.50 0.03 10.41
CA SER A 55 -0.33 1.22 10.44
C SER A 55 0.57 2.40 10.10
N LYS A 56 -0.01 3.58 9.88
CA LYS A 56 0.73 4.86 9.78
C LYS A 56 1.65 5.17 10.97
N ARG A 57 1.56 4.41 12.06
CA ARG A 57 2.27 4.64 13.33
C ARG A 57 3.19 3.50 13.76
N LYS A 58 3.25 2.39 13.01
CA LYS A 58 4.02 1.21 13.39
C LYS A 58 4.57 0.50 12.15
N MET A 59 5.87 0.31 12.13
CA MET A 59 6.57 -0.58 11.21
C MET A 59 7.00 -1.84 11.96
N LYS A 60 7.03 -2.97 11.26
CA LYS A 60 7.43 -4.26 11.82
C LYS A 60 8.49 -4.89 10.94
N LEU A 61 9.65 -5.17 11.51
CA LEU A 61 10.66 -6.04 10.91
C LEU A 61 10.38 -7.48 11.34
N VAL A 62 10.43 -8.42 10.41
CA VAL A 62 10.23 -9.86 10.65
C VAL A 62 11.45 -10.61 10.14
N ILE A 63 12.03 -11.45 10.99
CA ILE A 63 13.19 -12.29 10.69
C ILE A 63 12.90 -13.69 11.25
N GLY A 64 12.74 -14.69 10.37
CA GLY A 64 12.22 -15.99 10.78
C GLY A 64 10.89 -15.86 11.54
N ASP A 65 10.83 -16.41 12.75
CA ASP A 65 9.65 -16.33 13.65
C ASP A 65 9.64 -15.09 14.54
N ASP A 66 10.76 -14.36 14.60
CA ASP A 66 10.89 -13.16 15.42
C ASP A 66 10.33 -11.93 14.71
N SER A 67 9.80 -11.00 15.51
CA SER A 67 9.30 -9.73 14.99
C SER A 67 9.56 -8.56 15.94
N PHE A 68 10.04 -7.47 15.34
CA PHE A 68 10.50 -6.27 16.03
C PHE A 68 9.64 -5.09 15.56
N ILE A 69 9.14 -4.31 16.52
CA ILE A 69 8.21 -3.20 16.22
C ILE A 69 8.94 -1.88 16.38
N PHE A 70 8.91 -1.07 15.33
CA PHE A 70 9.42 0.30 15.31
C PHE A 70 8.21 1.24 15.36
N ALA A 71 8.15 2.07 16.39
CA ALA A 71 7.15 3.12 16.47
C ALA A 71 7.43 4.21 15.44
N ILE A 72 6.38 4.85 14.96
CA ILE A 72 6.49 6.02 14.08
C ILE A 72 5.83 7.19 14.83
N PRO A 73 6.53 8.32 15.01
CA PRO A 73 5.97 9.52 15.61
C PRO A 73 4.71 10.03 14.90
N ARG A 74 3.86 10.76 15.62
CA ARG A 74 2.68 11.38 15.01
C ARG A 74 3.14 12.50 14.07
N GLY A 75 2.49 12.61 12.91
CA GLY A 75 2.78 13.66 11.94
C GLY A 75 3.96 13.35 11.01
N THR A 76 4.70 12.27 11.27
CA THR A 76 5.71 11.76 10.34
C THR A 76 5.07 11.42 9.00
N LYS A 77 5.55 12.06 7.93
CA LYS A 77 5.14 11.78 6.56
C LYS A 77 6.14 10.80 5.97
N PHE A 78 5.69 9.57 5.68
CA PHE A 78 6.50 8.65 4.88
C PHE A 78 6.46 9.09 3.42
N PRO A 79 7.61 9.12 2.73
CA PRO A 79 7.62 9.30 1.29
C PRO A 79 6.84 8.15 0.64
N THR A 80 5.88 8.48 -0.24
CA THR A 80 5.11 7.47 -0.98
C THR A 80 5.79 7.05 -2.29
N GLU A 81 6.74 7.86 -2.76
CA GLU A 81 7.47 7.67 -4.02
C GLU A 81 8.99 7.69 -3.76
N ASN A 82 9.58 8.88 -3.74
CA ASN A 82 11.01 9.09 -3.50
C ASN A 82 11.18 9.92 -2.23
N GLY A 83 12.12 9.51 -1.38
CA GLY A 83 12.52 10.33 -0.26
C GLY A 83 13.13 9.54 0.88
N GLU A 84 13.43 10.27 1.94
CA GLU A 84 14.18 9.78 3.08
C GLU A 84 13.46 10.14 4.37
N ILE A 85 13.75 9.36 5.41
CA ILE A 85 13.24 9.57 6.75
C ILE A 85 14.34 9.20 7.75
N LYS A 86 14.59 10.08 8.72
CA LYS A 86 15.44 9.80 9.88
C LYS A 86 14.59 9.85 11.13
N LEU A 87 14.63 8.80 11.94
CA LEU A 87 13.93 8.68 13.22
C LEU A 87 14.93 8.29 14.30
N SER A 88 14.85 8.94 15.46
CA SER A 88 15.72 8.57 16.59
C SER A 88 15.26 7.26 17.24
N SER A 89 16.17 6.58 17.92
CA SER A 89 15.95 5.43 18.79
C SER A 89 14.84 5.68 19.81
N ALA A 90 14.80 6.89 20.38
CA ALA A 90 13.74 7.34 21.28
C ALA A 90 12.37 7.39 20.58
N ASP A 91 12.31 7.92 19.36
CA ASP A 91 11.10 8.00 18.54
C ASP A 91 10.56 6.62 18.16
N VAL A 92 11.46 5.73 17.73
CA VAL A 92 11.10 4.39 17.26
C VAL A 92 10.93 3.37 18.38
N LYS A 93 11.29 3.74 19.62
CA LYS A 93 11.27 2.88 20.81
C LYS A 93 12.10 1.61 20.64
N GLN A 94 13.26 1.75 20.00
CA GLN A 94 14.25 0.71 19.76
C GLN A 94 15.64 1.21 20.17
N ALA A 95 16.62 0.31 20.24
CA ALA A 95 17.99 0.65 20.65
C ALA A 95 18.80 1.35 19.56
N TYR A 96 18.24 1.54 18.37
CA TYR A 96 18.93 2.10 17.20
C TYR A 96 18.12 3.22 16.57
N ASP A 97 18.82 4.22 16.06
CA ASP A 97 18.21 5.20 15.18
C ASP A 97 17.89 4.53 13.84
N VAL A 98 16.90 5.04 13.12
CA VAL A 98 16.43 4.46 11.86
C VAL A 98 16.55 5.50 10.76
N PHE A 99 17.32 5.17 9.74
CA PHE A 99 17.35 5.93 8.49
C PHE A 99 16.73 5.09 7.37
N GLY A 100 15.62 5.56 6.80
CA GLY A 100 14.92 4.89 5.71
C GLY A 100 14.98 5.71 4.43
N SER A 101 15.21 5.06 3.30
CA SER A 101 15.11 5.67 1.98
C SER A 101 14.28 4.80 1.04
N ILE A 102 13.41 5.45 0.26
CA ILE A 102 12.57 4.81 -0.74
C ILE A 102 12.90 5.43 -2.08
N LYS A 103 13.13 4.57 -3.08
CA LYS A 103 13.25 4.95 -4.47
C LYS A 103 12.18 4.21 -5.28
N THR A 104 11.40 4.96 -6.06
CA THR A 104 10.38 4.44 -6.97
C THR A 104 10.75 4.83 -8.39
N ASP A 105 10.98 3.81 -9.23
CA ASP A 105 11.16 3.96 -10.67
C ASP A 105 9.87 3.48 -11.35
N VAL A 106 9.36 4.25 -12.32
CA VAL A 106 8.14 3.91 -13.08
C VAL A 106 8.47 3.84 -14.56
N GLU A 107 8.23 2.68 -15.15
CA GLU A 107 8.36 2.45 -16.59
C GLU A 107 6.97 2.44 -17.24
N HIS A 108 6.70 3.41 -18.09
CA HIS A 108 5.42 3.55 -18.78
C HIS A 108 5.36 2.69 -20.04
N GLY A 109 4.40 1.77 -20.09
CA GLY A 109 4.14 0.97 -21.28
C GLY A 109 3.44 1.74 -22.39
N SER A 110 3.41 1.15 -23.60
CA SER A 110 2.65 1.68 -24.73
C SER A 110 1.14 1.64 -24.46
N VAL A 111 0.41 2.66 -24.92
CA VAL A 111 -1.07 2.69 -24.86
C VAL A 111 -1.66 1.59 -25.76
N ARG A 112 -2.60 0.84 -25.20
CA ARG A 112 -3.37 -0.23 -25.84
C ARG A 112 -4.84 0.17 -25.90
N ARG A 113 -5.56 -0.35 -26.90
CA ARG A 113 -7.02 -0.26 -26.99
C ARG A 113 -7.58 -1.66 -26.81
N ASP A 114 -8.62 -1.79 -26.00
CA ASP A 114 -9.24 -3.08 -25.71
C ASP A 114 -10.72 -2.92 -25.37
N ARG A 115 -11.42 -4.04 -25.19
CA ARG A 115 -12.81 -4.10 -24.74
C ARG A 115 -12.91 -4.92 -23.45
N GLU A 116 -13.45 -4.30 -22.40
CA GLU A 116 -13.60 -4.94 -21.09
C GLU A 116 -15.05 -5.16 -20.75
N SER A 117 -15.33 -6.22 -19.98
CA SER A 117 -16.67 -6.45 -19.44
C SER A 117 -17.03 -5.36 -18.44
N CYS A 118 -18.31 -5.01 -18.40
CA CYS A 118 -18.84 -4.04 -17.46
C CYS A 118 -20.26 -4.39 -17.07
N SER A 119 -20.74 -3.78 -15.99
CA SER A 119 -22.13 -3.84 -15.58
C SER A 119 -22.65 -2.44 -15.25
N TRP A 120 -23.96 -2.27 -15.37
CA TRP A 120 -24.65 -1.06 -14.96
C TRP A 120 -26.01 -1.41 -14.38
N ASP A 121 -26.49 -0.58 -13.47
CA ASP A 121 -27.82 -0.72 -12.92
C ASP A 121 -28.82 0.00 -13.81
N GLU A 122 -29.79 -0.76 -14.31
CA GLU A 122 -30.88 -0.27 -15.13
C GLU A 122 -32.15 -0.16 -14.27
N PRO A 123 -32.73 1.05 -14.11
CA PRO A 123 -33.99 1.19 -13.40
C PRO A 123 -35.12 0.57 -14.21
N TYR A 124 -36.02 -0.14 -13.54
CA TYR A 124 -37.26 -0.65 -14.11
C TYR A 124 -38.42 -0.43 -13.13
N THR A 125 -39.63 -0.24 -13.66
CA THR A 125 -40.82 -0.02 -12.84
C THR A 125 -41.52 -1.33 -12.57
N VAL A 126 -41.76 -1.62 -11.29
CA VAL A 126 -42.59 -2.73 -10.83
C VAL A 126 -43.86 -2.15 -10.24
N CYS A 127 -45.01 -2.63 -10.71
CA CYS A 127 -46.31 -2.24 -10.18
C CYS A 127 -46.99 -3.45 -9.57
N GLU A 128 -47.37 -3.34 -8.31
CA GLU A 128 -48.09 -4.36 -7.56
C GLU A 128 -49.51 -3.85 -7.26
N ARG A 129 -50.50 -4.73 -7.43
CA ARG A 129 -51.89 -4.43 -7.06
C ARG A 129 -52.17 -4.99 -5.67
N ASN A 130 -52.66 -4.16 -4.75
CA ASN A 130 -53.05 -4.60 -3.41
C ASN A 130 -54.43 -5.31 -3.43
N SER A 131 -54.82 -5.89 -2.29
CA SER A 131 -56.12 -6.57 -2.13
C SER A 131 -57.34 -5.67 -2.37
N ASP A 132 -57.16 -4.35 -2.22
CA ASP A 132 -58.20 -3.34 -2.41
C ASP A 132 -58.28 -2.82 -3.85
N GLY A 133 -57.44 -3.32 -4.75
CA GLY A 133 -57.42 -2.98 -6.17
C GLY A 133 -56.56 -1.77 -6.55
N GLU A 134 -55.94 -1.11 -5.58
CA GLU A 134 -55.01 0.01 -5.82
C GLU A 134 -53.68 -0.51 -6.39
N VAL A 135 -53.12 0.22 -7.36
CA VAL A 135 -51.85 -0.12 -8.00
C VAL A 135 -50.76 0.78 -7.44
N THR A 136 -49.76 0.19 -6.79
CA THR A 136 -48.56 0.91 -6.31
C THR A 136 -47.39 0.56 -7.20
N CYS A 137 -46.77 1.57 -7.82
CA CYS A 137 -45.57 1.40 -8.64
C CYS A 137 -44.34 1.88 -7.87
N ARG A 138 -43.25 1.11 -7.93
CA ARG A 138 -41.93 1.48 -7.41
C ARG A 138 -40.85 1.28 -8.47
N THR A 139 -39.78 2.06 -8.35
CA THR A 139 -38.58 1.85 -9.18
C THR A 139 -37.70 0.82 -8.50
N GLU A 140 -37.41 -0.26 -9.20
CA GLU A 140 -36.41 -1.26 -8.83
C GLU A 140 -35.23 -1.15 -9.80
N TYR A 141 -34.08 -1.72 -9.41
CA TYR A 141 -32.87 -1.71 -10.25
C TYR A 141 -32.47 -3.14 -10.57
N ARG A 142 -32.14 -3.40 -11.84
CA ARG A 142 -31.56 -4.66 -12.27
C ARG A 142 -30.16 -4.43 -12.82
N THR A 143 -29.22 -5.28 -12.45
CA THR A 143 -27.87 -5.22 -13.01
C THR A 143 -27.86 -5.82 -14.41
N ARG A 144 -27.40 -5.03 -15.37
CA ARG A 144 -27.13 -5.45 -16.76
C ARG A 144 -25.63 -5.64 -16.94
N TYR A 145 -25.25 -6.53 -17.85
CA TYR A 145 -23.87 -6.81 -18.20
C TYR A 145 -23.66 -6.49 -19.68
N GLY A 146 -22.48 -5.97 -19.99
CA GLY A 146 -22.12 -5.59 -21.35
C GLY A 146 -20.62 -5.38 -21.49
N TRP A 147 -20.26 -4.57 -22.47
CA TRP A 147 -18.88 -4.27 -22.79
C TRP A 147 -18.63 -2.77 -22.84
N LYS A 148 -17.42 -2.35 -22.52
CA LYS A 148 -16.95 -0.98 -22.71
C LYS A 148 -15.63 -0.98 -23.46
N GLU A 149 -15.46 0.01 -24.32
CA GLU A 149 -14.17 0.29 -24.94
C GLU A 149 -13.25 0.98 -23.92
N VAL A 150 -12.01 0.54 -23.83
CA VAL A 150 -11.00 1.12 -22.95
C VAL A 150 -9.73 1.45 -23.72
N ARG A 151 -9.03 2.48 -23.27
CA ARG A 151 -7.63 2.71 -23.65
C ARG A 151 -6.81 2.78 -22.37
N TYR A 152 -5.76 1.98 -22.29
CA TYR A 152 -4.93 1.89 -21.10
C TYR A 152 -3.47 1.66 -21.46
N HIS A 153 -2.57 1.93 -20.53
CA HIS A 153 -1.19 1.44 -20.57
C HIS A 153 -0.92 0.65 -19.29
N ILE A 154 0.19 -0.07 -19.27
CA ILE A 154 0.66 -0.79 -18.08
C ILE A 154 1.92 -0.08 -17.62
N ASP A 155 1.89 0.44 -16.41
CA ASP A 155 3.07 0.93 -15.70
C ASP A 155 3.73 -0.23 -14.99
N ILE A 156 5.05 -0.37 -15.14
CA ILE A 156 5.86 -1.24 -14.31
C ILE A 156 6.50 -0.37 -13.24
N ILE A 157 6.12 -0.60 -11.99
CA ILE A 157 6.58 0.16 -10.83
C ILE A 157 7.61 -0.70 -10.10
N ASP A 158 8.83 -0.18 -9.95
CA ASP A 158 9.93 -0.77 -9.20
C ASP A 158 10.23 0.09 -7.96
N LYS A 159 9.93 -0.43 -6.78
CA LYS A 159 10.16 0.23 -5.49
C LYS A 159 11.30 -0.45 -4.76
N ARG A 160 12.30 0.33 -4.36
CA ARG A 160 13.44 -0.12 -3.56
C ARG A 160 13.40 0.59 -2.21
N LEU A 161 13.42 -0.19 -1.14
CA LEU A 161 13.46 0.27 0.24
C LEU A 161 14.82 -0.09 0.83
N SER A 162 15.55 0.91 1.33
CA SER A 162 16.72 0.71 2.17
C SER A 162 16.41 1.25 3.57
N VAL A 163 16.71 0.46 4.60
CA VAL A 163 16.57 0.89 6.00
C VAL A 163 17.85 0.57 6.74
N GLU A 164 18.48 1.60 7.29
CA GLU A 164 19.71 1.51 8.07
C GLU A 164 19.38 1.69 9.56
N LEU A 165 19.91 0.77 10.37
CA LEU A 165 19.91 0.83 11.82
C LEU A 165 21.23 1.45 12.24
N LEU A 166 21.16 2.64 12.83
CA LEU A 166 22.34 3.40 13.21
C LEU A 166 22.55 3.33 14.72
N ALA A 167 23.80 3.32 15.17
CA ALA A 167 24.09 3.46 16.59
C ALA A 167 23.56 4.82 17.10
N PRO A 168 22.92 4.88 18.28
CA PRO A 168 22.20 6.07 18.73
C PRO A 168 23.02 7.36 18.70
N GLY A 169 22.48 8.39 18.03
CA GLY A 169 23.12 9.70 17.93
C GLY A 169 24.38 9.73 17.06
N SER A 170 24.60 8.70 16.23
CA SER A 170 25.73 8.60 15.31
C SER A 170 25.27 8.21 13.90
N ASP A 171 26.19 8.26 12.94
CA ASP A 171 25.97 7.73 11.59
C ASP A 171 26.66 6.36 11.38
N SER A 172 27.06 5.68 12.47
CA SER A 172 27.58 4.30 12.40
C SER A 172 26.46 3.34 12.05
N ILE A 173 26.60 2.61 10.95
CA ILE A 173 25.60 1.64 10.49
C ILE A 173 25.87 0.29 11.15
N GLU A 174 24.93 -0.15 11.97
CA GLU A 174 24.99 -1.45 12.68
C GLU A 174 24.22 -2.54 11.93
N GLY A 175 23.26 -2.15 11.10
CA GLY A 175 22.59 -3.06 10.18
C GLY A 175 21.86 -2.35 9.06
N LYS A 176 21.66 -3.05 7.95
CA LYS A 176 21.05 -2.52 6.74
C LYS A 176 20.08 -3.53 6.13
N PHE A 177 18.82 -3.15 6.07
CA PHE A 177 17.80 -3.84 5.32
C PHE A 177 17.75 -3.31 3.90
N TYR A 178 17.71 -4.21 2.92
CA TYR A 178 17.42 -3.90 1.53
C TYR A 178 16.27 -4.78 1.04
N GLY A 179 15.25 -4.15 0.47
CA GLY A 179 14.10 -4.83 -0.09
C GLY A 179 13.63 -4.18 -1.39
N GLN A 180 13.01 -4.98 -2.25
CA GLN A 180 12.53 -4.53 -3.55
C GLN A 180 11.15 -5.13 -3.83
N GLU A 181 10.24 -4.30 -4.33
CA GLU A 181 8.93 -4.71 -4.81
C GLU A 181 8.76 -4.23 -6.25
N ARG A 182 8.44 -5.14 -7.16
CA ARG A 182 8.15 -4.82 -8.56
C ARG A 182 6.74 -5.30 -8.91
N TYR A 183 5.89 -4.40 -9.38
CA TYR A 183 4.51 -4.74 -9.77
C TYR A 183 4.07 -3.98 -11.01
N ALA A 184 3.08 -4.54 -11.71
CA ALA A 184 2.46 -3.94 -12.88
C ALA A 184 1.12 -3.30 -12.48
N HIS A 185 0.87 -2.07 -12.93
CA HIS A 185 -0.35 -1.32 -12.68
C HIS A 185 -0.99 -0.90 -14.00
N LYS A 186 -2.25 -1.29 -14.20
CA LYS A 186 -3.02 -0.89 -15.38
C LYS A 186 -3.58 0.52 -15.16
N VAL A 187 -3.23 1.46 -16.02
CA VAL A 187 -3.66 2.86 -15.95
C VAL A 187 -4.57 3.17 -17.14
N TYR A 188 -5.83 3.50 -16.85
CA TYR A 188 -6.81 3.88 -17.88
C TYR A 188 -6.57 5.31 -18.36
N ASN A 189 -6.37 5.47 -19.66
CA ASN A 189 -6.38 6.75 -20.36
C ASN A 189 -7.79 7.13 -20.82
N TYR A 190 -8.67 6.15 -21.01
CA TYR A 190 -10.05 6.33 -21.42
C TYR A 190 -10.91 5.13 -21.02
N GLU A 191 -12.12 5.39 -20.57
CA GLU A 191 -13.16 4.40 -20.32
C GLU A 191 -14.47 4.84 -20.99
N GLY A 192 -14.95 4.03 -21.94
CA GLY A 192 -16.20 4.24 -22.64
C GLY A 192 -17.43 3.88 -21.79
N ARG A 193 -18.61 4.20 -22.34
CA ARG A 193 -19.88 3.75 -21.76
C ARG A 193 -20.03 2.23 -21.91
N CYS A 194 -20.70 1.61 -20.94
CA CYS A 194 -21.12 0.22 -21.04
C CYS A 194 -22.30 0.10 -22.02
N TYR A 195 -22.29 -0.90 -22.88
CA TYR A 195 -23.36 -1.20 -23.84
C TYR A 195 -23.57 -2.71 -24.03
#